data_AF-X1VNG3-F1
#
_entry.id   AF-X1VNG3-F1
#
_cell.length_a   1.000
_cell.length_b   1.000
_cell.length_c   1.000
_cell.angle_alpha   90.00
_cell.angle_beta   90.00
_cell.angle_gamma   90.00
#
_symmetry.space_group_name_H-M   'P 1'
#
loop_
_entity.id
_entity.type
_entity.pdbx_description
1 polymer ?
#
loop_
_entity_poly.entity_id
_entity_poly.type
_entity_poly.pdbx_seq_one_letter_code
_entity_poly.pdbx_strand_id
1 'polypeptide(L)' 'EEVIDEVKKSGLRGRGGAGFPTGEKWEICHHARGRPKYIVCNGDEGDPAYL' A
#
# COMPACT_ATOMS: atom_id res chain seq x y z
N GLU A 1 -11.49 0.00 10.00
CA GLU A 1 -10.55 0.96 10.60
C GLU A 1 -9.44 0.23 11.35
N GLU A 2 -9.76 -0.72 12.22
CA GLU A 2 -8.77 -1.55 12.95
C GLU A 2 -7.57 -2.07 12.12
N VAL A 3 -7.81 -2.65 10.94
CA VAL A 3 -6.73 -3.13 10.06
C VAL A 3 -5.83 -2.00 9.56
N ILE A 4 -6.41 -0.85 9.20
CA ILE A 4 -5.64 0.32 8.71
C ILE A 4 -4.79 0.87 9.87
N ASP A 5 -5.37 0.96 11.06
CA ASP A 5 -4.66 1.43 12.26
C ASP A 5 -3.50 0.51 12.62
N GLU A 6 -3.70 -0.80 12.55
CA GLU A 6 -2.63 -1.77 12.81
C GLU A 6 -1.48 -1.64 11.81
N VAL A 7 -1.79 -1.47 10.52
CA VAL A 7 -0.77 -1.28 9.47
C VAL A 7 -0.07 0.07 9.60
N LYS A 8 -0.76 1.12 10.08
CA LYS A 8 -0.14 2.41 10.42
C LYS A 8 0.82 2.25 11.59
N LYS A 9 0.40 1.59 12.68
CA LYS A 9 1.23 1.32 13.87
C LYS A 9 2.47 0.48 13.53
N SER A 10 2.36 -0.45 12.60
CA SER A 10 3.48 -1.31 12.21
C SER A 10 4.59 -0.57 11.46
N GLY A 11 4.33 0.65 10.97
CA GLY A 11 5.29 1.40 10.15
C GLY A 11 5.59 0.76 8.79
N LEU A 12 4.71 -0.11 8.27
CA LEU A 12 4.95 -0.82 7.00
C LEU A 12 5.08 0.17 5.84
N ARG A 13 6.17 0.07 5.08
CA ARG A 13 6.44 0.86 3.88
C ARG A 13 6.37 -0.02 2.63
N GLY A 14 5.96 0.57 1.50
CA GLY A 14 5.89 -0.12 0.22
C GLY A 14 7.25 -0.64 -0.22
N ARG A 15 7.31 -1.91 -0.65
CA ARG A 15 8.56 -2.61 -0.96
C ARG A 15 8.99 -2.56 -2.44
N GLY A 16 8.17 -1.99 -3.32
CA GLY A 16 8.51 -1.77 -4.74
C GLY A 16 9.36 -0.52 -4.98
N GLY A 17 10.35 -0.24 -4.13
CA GLY A 17 11.29 0.88 -4.29
C GLY A 17 10.84 2.24 -3.71
N ALA A 18 9.61 2.68 -3.97
CA ALA A 18 9.18 4.04 -3.58
C ALA A 18 9.02 4.27 -2.07
N GLY A 19 8.85 3.21 -1.28
CA GLY A 19 8.85 3.30 0.19
C GLY A 19 7.70 4.12 0.79
N PHE A 20 6.58 4.34 0.10
CA PHE A 20 5.45 5.09 0.65
C PHE A 20 4.80 4.36 1.85
N PRO A 21 4.35 5.04 2.93
CA PRO A 21 3.68 4.40 4.06
C PRO A 21 2.40 3.66 3.63
N THR A 22 2.34 2.35 3.92
CA THR A 22 1.26 1.48 3.44
C THR A 22 -0.07 1.81 4.11
N GLY A 23 -0.05 2.06 5.42
CA GLY A 23 -1.26 2.42 6.18
C GLY A 23 -1.89 3.72 5.73
N GLU A 24 -1.08 4.75 5.44
CA GLU A 24 -1.54 6.04 4.91
C GLU A 24 -2.16 5.88 3.51
N LYS A 25 -1.53 5.11 2.62
CA LYS A 25 -2.08 4.79 1.30
C LYS A 25 -3.45 4.14 1.41
N TRP A 26 -3.62 3.21 2.35
CA TRP A 26 -4.87 2.50 2.57
C TRP A 26 -5.96 3.41 3.15
N GLU A 27 -5.60 4.31 4.07
CA GLU A 27 -6.50 5.31 4.66
C GLU A 27 -7.04 6.28 3.60
N ILE A 28 -6.17 6.82 2.75
CA ILE A 28 -6.56 7.68 1.62
C ILE A 28 -7.58 6.95 0.72
N CYS A 29 -7.27 5.70 0.33
CA CYS A 29 -8.18 4.90 -0.48
C CYS A 29 -9.50 4.59 0.25
N HIS A 30 -9.45 4.34 1.56
CA HIS A 30 -10.64 4.07 2.37
C HIS A 30 -11.61 5.26 2.40
N HIS A 31 -11.10 6.48 2.53
CA HIS A 31 -11.92 7.71 2.55
C HIS A 31 -12.35 8.20 1.15
N ALA A 32 -11.68 7.76 0.08
CA ALA A 32 -12.06 8.13 -1.28
C ALA A 32 -13.50 7.69 -1.60
N ARG A 33 -14.26 8.57 -2.26
CA ARG A 33 -15.61 8.29 -2.77
C ARG A 33 -15.54 7.35 -3.98
N GLY A 34 -16.58 6.54 -4.17
CA GLY A 34 -16.70 5.63 -5.32
C GLY A 34 -16.63 4.16 -4.92
N ARG A 35 -17.35 3.34 -5.69
CA ARG A 35 -17.40 1.88 -5.57
C ARG A 35 -17.51 1.25 -6.97
N PRO A 36 -17.03 0.00 -7.14
CA PRO A 36 -16.30 -0.82 -6.16
C PRO A 36 -14.87 -0.32 -5.90
N LYS A 37 -14.25 -0.82 -4.82
CA LYS A 37 -12.82 -0.60 -4.51
C LYS A 37 -12.05 -1.88 -4.80
N TYR A 38 -10.80 -1.74 -5.23
CA TYR A 38 -9.97 -2.87 -5.67
C TYR A 38 -8.63 -2.91 -4.94
N ILE A 39 -8.09 -4.12 -4.82
CA ILE A 39 -6.71 -4.38 -4.40
C ILE A 39 -5.96 -4.90 -5.63
N VAL A 40 -4.83 -4.29 -5.94
CA VAL A 40 -3.97 -4.68 -7.05
C VAL A 40 -2.59 -4.99 -6.49
N CYS A 41 -2.12 -6.22 -6.71
CA CYS A 41 -0.75 -6.61 -6.42
C CYS A 41 0.11 -6.34 -7.66
N ASN A 42 1.23 -5.64 -7.50
CA ASN A 42 2.19 -5.51 -8.58
C ASN A 42 3.11 -6.74 -8.59
N GLY A 43 3.22 -7.42 -9.72
CA GLY A 43 4.14 -8.54 -9.95
C GLY A 43 5.18 -8.27 -11.05
N ASP A 44 5.28 -7.03 -11.53
CA ASP A 44 6.30 -6.60 -12.47
C ASP A 44 7.54 -6.14 -11.68
N GLU A 45 8.51 -7.04 -11.52
CA GLU A 45 9.75 -6.85 -10.73
C GLU A 45 10.96 -6.51 -11.61
N GLY A 46 10.76 -5.99 -12.82
CA GLY A 46 11.80 -5.81 -13.84
C GLY A 46 12.96 -4.86 -13.52
N ASP A 47 13.10 -4.37 -12.30
CA ASP A 47 14.22 -3.52 -11.89
C ASP A 47 15.50 -4.37 -11.73
N PRO A 48 16.57 -4.14 -12.51
CA PRO A 48 17.74 -5.02 -12.54
C PRO A 48 18.54 -5.06 -11.22
N ALA A 49 18.25 -4.17 -10.27
CA ALA A 49 18.91 -4.12 -8.96
C ALA A 49 18.47 -5.23 -7.99
N TYR A 50 17.52 -6.09 -8.38
CA TYR A 50 17.08 -7.26 -7.60
C TYR A 50 17.78 -8.58 -8.00
N LEU A 51 18.68 -8.56 -8.99
CA LEU A 51 19.57 -9.67 -9.37
C LEU A 51 21.01 -9.45 -8.92
#